data_AF-A0A813IBU3-F1
#
_entry.id   AF-A0A813IBU3-F1
#
_cell.length_a   1.000
_cell.length_b   1.000
_cell.length_c   1.000
_cell.angle_alpha   90.00
_cell.angle_beta   90.00
_cell.angle_gamma   90.00
#
_symmetry.space_group_name_H-M   'P 1'
#
loop_
_entity.id
_entity.type
_entity.pdbx_description
1 polymer ?
#
loop_
_entity_poly.entity_id
_entity_poly.type
_entity_poly.pdbx_seq_one_letter_code
_entity_poly.pdbx_strand_id
1 'polypeptide(L)'
;MAVSQAGAIQNAKAQTTEWLDSVYPKYSLDSQLALAARWLGMNGHGGSLAGQISCRVPHPEKGNQALALRVSKYGYSFEEMGPDSMITTDENLAPLEPASSEDKSFPNYATRFHKHVYAAREDVTCIIHTHPFYCSVLGLLESEQLADHMDMMGVYED
;
A
#
# COMPACT_ATOMS: atom_id res chain seq x y z
N MET A 1 -14.86 -13.23 -34.89
CA MET A 1 -13.52 -12.60 -34.87
C MET A 1 -12.74 -13.21 -33.71
N ALA A 2 -11.48 -13.63 -33.94
CA ALA A 2 -10.64 -14.16 -32.87
C ALA A 2 -10.31 -13.04 -31.87
N VAL A 3 -10.48 -13.29 -30.57
CA VAL A 3 -10.11 -12.35 -29.51
C VAL A 3 -8.60 -12.45 -29.31
N SER A 4 -7.90 -11.31 -29.30
CA SER A 4 -6.46 -11.28 -28.98
C SER A 4 -6.21 -11.60 -27.50
N GLN A 5 -5.03 -12.11 -27.16
CA GLN A 5 -4.66 -12.37 -25.77
C GLN A 5 -4.81 -11.11 -24.89
N ALA A 6 -4.37 -9.95 -25.39
CA ALA A 6 -4.52 -8.68 -24.69
C ALA A 6 -6.00 -8.31 -24.44
N GLY A 7 -6.87 -8.52 -25.44
CA GLY A 7 -8.31 -8.28 -25.30
C GLY A 7 -8.97 -9.26 -24.32
N ALA A 8 -8.53 -10.52 -24.31
CA ALA A 8 -9.01 -11.51 -23.34
C ALA A 8 -8.61 -11.13 -21.91
N ILE A 9 -7.38 -10.67 -21.69
CA ILE A 9 -6.89 -10.21 -20.37
C ILE A 9 -7.68 -8.99 -19.90
N GLN A 10 -7.91 -8.00 -20.77
CA GLN A 10 -8.69 -6.81 -20.41
C GLN A 10 -10.14 -7.15 -20.05
N ASN A 11 -10.78 -8.02 -20.84
CA ASN A 11 -12.15 -8.46 -20.56
C ASN A 11 -12.23 -9.25 -19.24
N ALA A 12 -11.28 -10.15 -18.99
CA ALA A 12 -11.22 -10.88 -17.74
C ALA A 12 -11.08 -9.93 -16.54
N LYS A 13 -10.16 -8.95 -16.60
CA LYS A 13 -10.00 -7.92 -15.56
C LYS A 13 -11.30 -7.15 -15.30
N ALA A 14 -12.00 -6.74 -16.36
CA ALA A 14 -13.26 -6.01 -16.24
C ALA A 14 -14.36 -6.86 -15.57
N GLN A 15 -14.54 -8.11 -16.04
CA GLN A 15 -15.52 -9.05 -15.47
C GLN A 15 -15.22 -9.38 -14.02
N THR A 16 -13.95 -9.62 -13.67
CA THR A 16 -13.54 -9.86 -12.28
C THR A 16 -13.83 -8.66 -11.40
N THR A 17 -13.53 -7.45 -11.86
CA THR A 17 -13.79 -6.22 -11.08
C THR A 17 -15.29 -6.01 -10.85
N GLU A 18 -16.11 -6.15 -11.89
CA GLU A 18 -17.57 -6.05 -11.77
C GLU A 18 -18.13 -7.10 -10.81
N TRP A 19 -17.66 -8.34 -10.90
CA TRP A 19 -18.08 -9.41 -10.00
C TRP A 19 -17.66 -9.12 -8.55
N LEU A 20 -16.41 -8.71 -8.31
CA LEU A 20 -15.93 -8.33 -6.96
C LEU A 20 -16.76 -7.20 -6.37
N ASP A 21 -17.05 -6.16 -7.15
CA ASP A 21 -17.90 -5.03 -6.75
C ASP A 21 -19.35 -5.43 -6.44
N SER A 22 -19.85 -6.51 -7.07
CA SER A 22 -21.20 -7.03 -6.85
C SER A 22 -21.33 -7.89 -5.59
N VAL A 23 -20.22 -8.50 -5.14
CA VAL A 23 -20.20 -9.47 -4.03
C VAL A 23 -19.68 -8.83 -2.75
N TYR A 24 -18.68 -7.96 -2.84
CA TYR A 24 -17.99 -7.41 -1.67
C TYR A 24 -18.43 -5.98 -1.34
N PRO A 25 -18.52 -5.64 -0.04
CA PRO A 25 -18.85 -4.28 0.36
C PRO A 25 -17.74 -3.30 -0.04
N LYS A 26 -18.14 -2.09 -0.47
CA LYS A 26 -17.21 -1.00 -0.75
C LYS A 26 -16.75 -0.36 0.56
N TYR A 27 -15.53 -0.67 0.97
CA TYR A 27 -14.87 -0.04 2.12
C TYR A 27 -14.27 1.33 1.74
N SER A 28 -14.26 2.27 2.70
CA SER A 28 -13.46 3.49 2.56
C SER A 28 -11.98 3.13 2.41
N LEU A 29 -11.20 4.02 1.79
CA LEU A 29 -9.75 3.82 1.64
C LEU A 29 -9.09 3.49 2.99
N ASP A 30 -9.42 4.23 4.04
CA ASP A 30 -8.87 4.01 5.38
C ASP A 30 -9.21 2.63 5.94
N SER A 31 -10.45 2.18 5.72
CA SER A 31 -10.85 0.82 6.12
C SER A 31 -10.09 -0.24 5.32
N GLN A 32 -9.85 -0.03 4.03
CA GLN A 32 -9.07 -0.96 3.20
C GLN A 32 -7.61 -1.03 3.68
N LEU A 33 -6.98 0.11 3.94
CA LEU A 33 -5.59 0.18 4.41
C LEU A 33 -5.45 -0.44 5.80
N ALA A 34 -6.39 -0.17 6.72
CA ALA A 34 -6.42 -0.81 8.04
C ALA A 34 -6.65 -2.32 7.93
N LEU A 35 -7.57 -2.77 7.07
CA LEU A 35 -7.82 -4.20 6.85
C LEU A 35 -6.58 -4.91 6.29
N ALA A 36 -5.91 -4.31 5.29
CA ALA A 36 -4.68 -4.85 4.73
C ALA A 36 -3.57 -4.95 5.78
N ALA A 37 -3.37 -3.91 6.58
CA ALA A 37 -2.39 -3.92 7.67
C ALA A 37 -2.70 -5.02 8.69
N ARG A 38 -3.95 -5.13 9.16
CA ARG A 38 -4.34 -6.17 10.11
C ARG A 38 -4.20 -7.57 9.55
N TRP A 39 -4.52 -7.77 8.26
CA TRP A 39 -4.30 -9.05 7.60
C TRP A 39 -2.82 -9.44 7.58
N LEU A 40 -1.93 -8.48 7.27
CA LEU A 40 -0.48 -8.69 7.32
C LEU A 40 0.00 -8.98 8.74
N GLY A 41 -0.44 -8.21 9.74
CA GLY A 41 -0.13 -8.45 11.15
C GLY A 41 -0.56 -9.85 11.61
N MET A 42 -1.78 -10.28 11.27
CA MET A 42 -2.30 -11.62 11.57
C MET A 42 -1.46 -12.76 10.96
N ASN A 43 -0.76 -12.50 9.85
CA ASN A 43 0.10 -13.47 9.19
C ASN A 43 1.58 -13.34 9.60
N GLY A 44 1.89 -12.55 10.63
CA GLY A 44 3.26 -12.39 11.13
C GLY A 44 4.16 -11.52 10.25
N HIS A 45 3.57 -10.67 9.40
CA HIS A 45 4.30 -9.67 8.63
C HIS A 45 4.45 -8.33 9.39
N GLY A 46 3.77 -8.21 10.54
CA GLY A 46 3.97 -7.14 11.51
C GLY A 46 5.17 -7.41 12.43
N GLY A 47 5.56 -6.40 13.20
CA GLY A 47 6.74 -6.46 14.05
C GLY A 47 6.89 -5.22 14.90
N SER A 48 6.03 -5.05 15.92
CA SER A 48 5.92 -3.79 16.67
C SER A 48 5.55 -2.64 15.72
N LEU A 49 6.33 -1.56 15.67
CA LEU A 49 6.12 -0.42 14.77
C LEU A 49 6.76 -0.60 13.39
N ALA A 50 7.30 -1.79 13.09
CA ALA A 50 7.77 -2.13 11.76
C ALA A 50 6.59 -2.36 10.80
N GLY A 51 6.80 -2.01 9.54
CA GLY A 51 5.77 -2.03 8.51
C GLY A 51 5.26 -0.63 8.17
N GLN A 52 5.14 -0.35 6.88
CA GLN A 52 4.60 0.91 6.37
C GLN A 52 3.61 0.62 5.26
N ILE A 53 2.49 1.33 5.29
CA ILE A 53 1.48 1.31 4.23
C ILE A 53 1.17 2.75 3.84
N SER A 54 1.18 3.00 2.54
CA SER A 54 0.80 4.30 1.99
C SER A 54 -0.02 4.15 0.72
N CYS A 55 -0.89 5.12 0.48
CA CYS A 55 -1.65 5.22 -0.76
C CYS A 55 -1.58 6.65 -1.31
N ARG A 56 -1.41 6.79 -2.62
CA ARG A 56 -1.54 8.08 -3.31
C ARG A 56 -2.99 8.53 -3.25
N VAL A 57 -3.21 9.77 -2.87
CA VAL A 57 -4.54 10.40 -2.84
C VAL A 57 -4.50 11.76 -3.54
N PRO A 58 -5.64 12.28 -4.02
CA PRO A 58 -5.70 13.64 -4.52
C PRO A 58 -5.29 14.64 -3.43
N HIS A 59 -4.42 15.59 -3.76
CA HIS A 59 -4.06 16.65 -2.82
C HIS A 59 -5.31 17.48 -2.48
N PRO A 60 -5.60 17.79 -1.20
CA PRO A 60 -6.82 18.48 -0.79
C PRO A 60 -7.07 19.81 -1.53
N GLU A 61 -6.02 20.61 -1.71
CA GLU A 61 -6.11 21.90 -2.41
C GLU A 61 -5.73 21.86 -3.91
N LYS A 62 -4.84 20.95 -4.31
CA LYS A 62 -4.19 20.96 -5.64
C LYS A 62 -4.62 19.79 -6.54
N GLY A 63 -5.52 18.92 -6.06
CA GLY A 63 -5.94 17.72 -6.76
C GLY A 63 -4.75 16.83 -7.16
N ASN A 64 -4.75 16.32 -8.39
CA ASN A 64 -3.68 15.44 -8.89
C ASN A 64 -2.43 16.21 -9.36
N GLN A 65 -2.36 17.53 -9.20
CA GLN A 65 -1.21 18.34 -9.62
C GLN A 65 -0.06 18.33 -8.61
N ALA A 66 -0.31 17.83 -7.39
CA ALA A 66 0.70 17.66 -6.34
C ALA A 66 0.55 16.29 -5.70
N LEU A 67 1.66 15.73 -5.21
CA LEU A 67 1.64 14.46 -4.50
C LEU A 67 1.01 14.65 -3.12
N ALA A 68 0.00 13.85 -2.81
CA ALA A 68 -0.45 13.65 -1.45
C ALA A 68 -0.52 12.15 -1.16
N LEU A 69 -0.16 11.78 0.06
CA LEU A 69 -0.09 10.41 0.52
C LEU A 69 -0.99 10.22 1.73
N ARG A 70 -1.84 9.21 1.70
CA ARG A 70 -2.51 8.65 2.87
C ARG A 70 -1.56 7.64 3.50
N VAL A 71 -1.08 7.90 4.71
CA VAL A 71 -0.07 7.08 5.42
C VAL A 71 -0.54 6.76 6.84
N SER A 72 0.06 5.75 7.48
CA SER A 72 -0.24 5.47 8.88
C SER A 72 0.26 6.59 9.81
N LYS A 73 -0.53 6.88 10.85
CA LYS A 73 -0.11 7.66 12.00
C LYS A 73 0.99 6.89 12.75
N TYR A 74 1.95 7.61 13.29
CA TYR A 74 2.99 7.01 14.12
C TYR A 74 2.40 6.39 15.39
N GLY A 75 2.96 5.26 15.82
CA GLY A 75 2.57 4.58 17.06
C GLY A 75 1.55 3.45 16.88
N TYR A 76 0.97 3.29 15.69
CA TYR A 76 0.11 2.15 15.37
C TYR A 76 0.92 1.02 14.74
N SER A 77 0.86 -0.16 15.37
CA SER A 77 1.30 -1.42 14.77
C SER A 77 0.26 -1.92 13.75
N PHE A 78 0.67 -2.78 12.81
CA PHE A 78 -0.24 -3.36 11.81
C PHE A 78 -1.41 -4.12 12.46
N GLU A 79 -1.19 -4.72 13.63
CA GLU A 79 -2.17 -5.46 14.42
C GLU A 79 -3.28 -4.57 14.99
N GLU A 80 -2.98 -3.30 15.23
CA GLU A 80 -3.84 -2.33 15.94
C GLU A 80 -4.45 -1.28 15.01
N MET A 81 -4.04 -1.23 13.74
CA MET A 81 -4.52 -0.22 12.79
C MET A 81 -6.04 -0.28 12.62
N GLY A 82 -6.66 0.90 12.67
CA GLY A 82 -8.09 1.14 12.41
C GLY A 82 -8.27 2.21 11.34
N PRO A 83 -9.51 2.49 10.90
CA PRO A 83 -9.75 3.54 9.92
C PRO A 83 -9.24 4.94 10.37
N ASP A 84 -9.19 5.19 11.68
CA ASP A 84 -8.70 6.44 12.30
C ASP A 84 -7.18 6.51 12.47
N SER A 85 -6.45 5.42 12.20
CA SER A 85 -4.99 5.36 12.31
C SER A 85 -4.25 5.93 11.09
N MET A 86 -4.94 6.65 10.22
CA MET A 86 -4.40 7.16 8.95
C MET A 86 -4.34 8.69 8.97
N ILE A 87 -3.33 9.26 8.31
CA ILE A 87 -3.12 10.71 8.15
C ILE A 87 -2.70 11.04 6.72
N THR A 88 -3.16 12.17 6.19
CA THR A 88 -2.80 12.65 4.85
C THR A 88 -1.63 13.61 4.93
N THR A 89 -0.64 13.43 4.06
CA THR A 89 0.58 14.24 4.02
C THR A 89 0.93 14.68 2.60
N ASP A 90 1.78 15.69 2.49
CA ASP A 90 2.48 16.05 1.26
C ASP A 90 3.65 15.08 0.95
N GLU A 91 4.42 15.37 -0.09
CA GLU A 91 5.62 14.61 -0.48
C GLU A 91 6.76 14.60 0.55
N ASN A 92 6.72 15.53 1.51
CA ASN A 92 7.72 15.68 2.58
C ASN A 92 7.27 15.04 3.89
N LEU A 93 6.11 14.36 3.90
CA LEU A 93 5.42 13.87 5.09
C LEU A 93 5.04 14.99 6.08
N ALA A 94 4.74 16.19 5.58
CA ALA A 94 4.08 17.21 6.36
C ALA A 94 2.56 16.92 6.36
N PRO A 95 1.89 16.87 7.52
CA PRO A 95 0.44 16.71 7.58
C PRO A 95 -0.29 17.79 6.78
N LEU A 96 -1.25 17.38 5.96
CA LEU A 96 -2.17 18.27 5.24
C LEU A 96 -3.52 18.42 5.96
N GLU A 97 -3.76 17.61 6.98
CA GLU A 97 -4.94 17.70 7.84
C GLU A 97 -4.71 18.74 8.96
N PRO A 98 -5.74 19.53 9.33
CA PRO A 98 -5.60 20.53 10.39
C PRO A 98 -5.32 19.85 11.73
N ALA A 99 -4.23 20.25 12.39
CA ALA A 99 -3.94 19.82 13.76
C ALA A 99 -5.07 20.30 14.69
N SER A 100 -5.64 19.41 15.48
CA SER A 100 -6.56 19.78 16.55
C SER A 100 -5.79 19.93 17.87
N SER A 101 -6.33 20.65 18.84
CA SER A 101 -5.71 20.75 20.18
C SER A 101 -5.67 19.41 20.91
N GLU A 102 -6.50 18.45 20.49
CA GLU A 102 -6.68 17.13 21.10
C GLU A 102 -5.92 16.02 20.36
N ASP A 103 -5.72 16.15 19.05
CA ASP A 103 -5.01 15.19 18.20
C ASP A 103 -3.63 15.75 17.80
N LYS A 104 -2.59 15.23 18.45
CA LYS A 104 -1.17 15.51 18.16
C LYS A 104 -0.53 14.44 17.27
N SER A 105 -1.33 13.70 16.50
CA SER A 105 -0.81 12.68 15.60
C SER A 105 0.09 13.26 14.53
N PHE A 106 1.04 12.43 14.10
CA PHE A 106 1.99 12.75 13.05
C PHE A 106 2.24 11.47 12.24
N PRO A 107 2.68 11.59 10.98
CA PRO A 107 2.85 10.42 10.13
C PRO A 107 4.01 9.55 10.59
N ASN A 108 3.93 8.25 10.28
CA ASN A 108 5.07 7.36 10.41
C ASN A 108 6.17 7.77 9.40
N TYR A 109 7.22 8.41 9.91
CA TYR A 109 8.34 8.89 9.11
C TYR A 109 9.20 7.78 8.47
N ALA A 110 9.05 6.51 8.87
CA ALA A 110 9.67 5.41 8.15
C ALA A 110 9.17 5.34 6.70
N THR A 111 7.97 5.86 6.41
CA THR A 111 7.38 5.93 5.06
C THR A 111 8.16 6.82 4.08
N ARG A 112 9.18 7.58 4.53
CA ARG A 112 9.91 8.54 3.66
C ARG A 112 10.45 7.89 2.39
N PHE A 113 10.89 6.63 2.43
CA PHE A 113 11.45 5.99 1.23
C PHE A 113 10.38 5.72 0.15
N HIS A 114 9.09 5.60 0.53
CA HIS A 114 7.99 5.42 -0.42
C HIS A 114 7.90 6.58 -1.42
N LYS A 115 8.29 7.79 -1.01
CA LYS A 115 8.24 8.98 -1.88
C LYS A 115 9.10 8.82 -3.13
N HIS A 116 10.25 8.14 -3.02
CA HIS A 116 11.17 7.94 -4.13
C HIS A 116 10.56 6.99 -5.17
N VAL A 117 9.86 5.95 -4.70
CA VAL A 117 9.11 5.03 -5.56
C VAL A 117 7.97 5.76 -6.24
N TYR A 118 7.14 6.50 -5.50
CA TYR A 118 6.04 7.27 -6.09
C TYR A 118 6.47 8.34 -7.09
N ALA A 119 7.66 8.93 -6.90
CA ALA A 119 8.23 9.89 -7.83
C ALA A 119 8.75 9.23 -9.12
N ALA A 120 9.29 8.01 -9.02
CA ALA A 120 9.80 7.26 -10.16
C ALA A 120 8.71 6.47 -10.90
N ARG A 121 7.61 6.13 -10.23
CA ARG A 121 6.54 5.25 -10.71
C ARG A 121 5.17 5.90 -10.49
N GLU A 122 4.70 6.62 -11.52
CA GLU A 122 3.37 7.26 -11.49
C GLU A 122 2.23 6.24 -11.49
N ASP A 123 2.47 5.05 -12.05
CA ASP A 123 1.53 3.93 -12.07
C ASP A 123 1.30 3.30 -10.69
N VAL A 124 2.23 3.50 -9.75
CA VAL A 124 2.12 2.97 -8.39
C VAL A 124 1.18 3.86 -7.56
N THR A 125 0.11 3.25 -7.06
CA THR A 125 -0.93 3.90 -6.25
C THR A 125 -0.83 3.54 -4.77
N CYS A 126 -0.35 2.35 -4.42
CA CYS A 126 -0.22 1.87 -3.05
C CYS A 126 1.13 1.19 -2.85
N ILE A 127 1.76 1.38 -1.70
CA ILE A 127 3.01 0.71 -1.32
C ILE A 127 2.82 0.10 0.06
N ILE A 128 3.19 -1.17 0.17
CA ILE A 128 3.24 -1.93 1.43
C ILE A 128 4.67 -2.38 1.63
N HIS A 129 5.25 -2.03 2.76
CA HIS A 129 6.53 -2.52 3.23
C HIS A 129 6.33 -3.30 4.53
N THR A 130 6.93 -4.47 4.63
CA THR A 130 6.86 -5.36 5.80
C THR A 130 8.20 -6.06 6.02
N HIS A 131 8.40 -6.65 7.20
CA HIS A 131 9.61 -7.39 7.56
C HIS A 131 9.32 -8.88 7.86
N PRO A 132 8.76 -9.65 6.91
CA PRO A 132 8.49 -11.05 7.15
C PRO A 132 9.79 -11.85 7.24
N PHE A 133 9.86 -12.76 8.21
CA PHE A 133 11.08 -13.49 8.55
C PHE A 133 11.79 -14.11 7.34
N TYR A 134 11.08 -14.88 6.50
CA TYR A 134 11.70 -15.58 5.38
C TYR A 134 12.23 -14.62 4.30
N CYS A 135 11.50 -13.55 3.96
CA CYS A 135 12.00 -12.57 2.99
C CYS A 135 13.19 -11.78 3.56
N SER A 136 13.18 -11.46 4.86
CA SER A 136 14.32 -10.80 5.52
C SER A 136 15.58 -11.68 5.49
N VAL A 137 15.44 -12.99 5.72
CA VAL A 137 16.56 -13.94 5.60
C VAL A 137 17.08 -14.00 4.16
N LEU A 138 16.19 -14.10 3.16
CA LEU A 138 16.60 -14.09 1.75
C LEU A 138 17.33 -12.80 1.37
N GLY A 139 16.86 -11.65 1.85
CA GLY A 139 17.50 -10.36 1.60
C GLY A 139 18.92 -10.27 2.15
N LEU A 140 19.25 -10.98 3.23
CA LEU A 140 20.60 -11.05 3.79
C LEU A 140 21.56 -11.93 2.96
N LEU A 141 21.04 -12.83 2.11
CA LEU A 141 21.87 -13.71 1.29
C LEU A 141 22.42 -13.02 0.04
N GLU A 142 21.87 -11.85 -0.33
CA GLU A 142 22.24 -11.08 -1.54
C GLU A 142 22.23 -11.91 -2.84
N SER A 143 21.44 -12.99 -2.85
CA SER A 143 21.32 -13.88 -4.00
C SER A 143 20.15 -13.48 -4.89
N GLU A 144 20.34 -13.57 -6.20
CA GLU A 144 19.25 -13.44 -7.16
C GLU A 144 18.17 -14.50 -6.92
N GLN A 145 16.89 -14.09 -6.92
CA GLN A 145 15.79 -15.02 -6.79
C GLN A 145 15.59 -15.77 -8.11
N LEU A 146 15.67 -17.09 -8.05
CA LEU A 146 15.36 -17.96 -9.18
C LEU A 146 13.83 -18.17 -9.26
N ALA A 147 13.27 -18.16 -10.46
CA ALA A 147 11.89 -18.61 -10.69
C ALA A 147 11.84 -20.14 -10.59
N ASP A 148 11.86 -20.65 -9.36
CA ASP A 148 11.92 -22.08 -9.03
C ASP A 148 10.55 -22.70 -8.75
N HIS A 149 9.50 -21.88 -8.59
CA HIS A 149 8.13 -22.28 -8.33
C HIS A 149 7.12 -21.50 -9.17
N MET A 150 5.98 -22.12 -9.51
CA MET A 150 4.92 -21.51 -10.33
C MET A 150 4.43 -20.16 -9.75
N ASP A 151 4.33 -20.07 -8.43
CA ASP A 151 3.84 -18.86 -7.75
C ASP A 151 4.82 -17.67 -7.86
N MET A 152 6.11 -17.92 -8.13
CA MET A 152 7.12 -16.87 -8.32
C MET A 152 7.03 -16.22 -9.71
N MET A 153 6.29 -16.80 -10.65
CA MET A 153 6.15 -16.26 -12.00
C MET A 153 5.49 -14.88 -12.02
N GLY A 154 4.75 -14.50 -10.98
CA GLY A 154 4.14 -13.18 -10.85
C GLY A 154 5.14 -12.04 -10.64
N VAL A 155 6.40 -12.34 -10.31
CA VAL A 155 7.48 -11.36 -10.04
C VAL A 155 8.74 -11.63 -10.88
N TYR A 156 8.66 -12.49 -11.90
CA TYR A 156 9.79 -12.82 -12.76
C TYR A 156 10.01 -11.73 -13.81
N GLU A 157 11.25 -11.20 -13.89
CA GLU A 157 11.66 -10.09 -14.77
C GLU A 157 10.93 -8.74 -14.54
N ASP A 158 10.28 -8.57 -13.38
CA ASP A 158 9.60 -7.33 -12.96
C ASP A 158 10.52 -6.36 -12.19
#